data_AF-A0A847F8Y0-F1
#
_entry.id   AF-A0A847F8Y0-F1
#
_cell.length_a   1.000
_cell.length_b   1.000
_cell.length_c   1.000
_cell.angle_alpha   90.00
_cell.angle_beta   90.00
_cell.angle_gamma   90.00
#
_symmetry.space_group_name_H-M   'P 1'
#
loop_
_entity.id
_entity.type
_entity.pdbx_description
1 polymer ?
#
loop_
_entity_poly.entity_id
_entity_poly.type
_entity_poly.pdbx_seq_one_letter_code
_entity_poly.pdbx_strand_id
1 'polypeptide(L)'
;MNAIKAVITRGWAAILIAALAMAGYFLDWPIEAFIASIASVLIIFIALLAVGAREKMLDESAESLKELSGYFYRRFMGESSLSIFAIINSLYRTDNTKLWEWARSCDNAQRVFNTWCDSFNTRQETDHRTRRYSAYLRVSAKELWIMVNMYQEYIEQFAEIANRMDVPIESLEQYQKFGVEYNTFVHQFRDLIAALRRVARIEIEPPSIKLAPEISRIK
;
A
#
# COMPACT_ATOMS: atom_id res chain seq x y z
N MET A 1 -16.80 -19.78 12.85
CA MET A 1 -17.85 -18.86 12.36
C MET A 1 -19.03 -19.72 11.87
N ASN A 2 -20.11 -19.78 12.65
CA ASN A 2 -21.13 -20.83 12.58
C ASN A 2 -21.91 -20.82 11.26
N ALA A 3 -22.16 -22.00 10.68
CA ALA A 3 -22.88 -22.18 9.41
C ALA A 3 -24.26 -21.48 9.38
N ILE A 4 -24.93 -21.37 10.52
CA ILE A 4 -26.19 -20.64 10.69
C ILE A 4 -26.04 -19.15 10.36
N LYS A 5 -24.93 -18.53 10.77
CA LYS A 5 -24.62 -17.13 10.44
C LYS A 5 -24.36 -16.96 8.95
N ALA A 6 -23.71 -17.94 8.30
CA ALA A 6 -23.48 -17.95 6.87
C ALA A 6 -24.77 -18.12 6.05
N VAL A 7 -25.68 -19.00 6.47
CA VAL A 7 -26.99 -19.19 5.83
C VAL A 7 -27.88 -17.96 5.99
N ILE A 8 -27.89 -17.32 7.16
CA ILE A 8 -28.66 -16.09 7.40
C ILE A 8 -28.09 -14.91 6.61
N THR A 9 -26.76 -14.79 6.50
CA THR A 9 -26.12 -13.69 5.76
C THR A 9 -26.15 -13.86 4.23
N ARG A 10 -26.14 -15.09 3.70
CA ARG A 10 -26.07 -15.35 2.25
C ARG A 10 -27.34 -15.93 1.62
N GLY A 11 -28.23 -16.54 2.41
CA GLY A 11 -29.40 -17.29 1.90
C GLY A 11 -30.76 -16.61 2.15
N TRP A 12 -30.81 -15.48 2.85
CA TRP A 12 -32.07 -14.82 3.20
C TRP A 12 -32.87 -14.39 1.96
N ALA A 13 -32.21 -13.99 0.87
CA ALA A 13 -32.88 -13.55 -0.35
C ALA A 13 -33.68 -14.69 -0.99
N ALA A 14 -33.14 -15.91 -1.02
CA ALA A 14 -33.86 -17.07 -1.54
C ALA A 14 -35.09 -17.41 -0.69
N ILE A 15 -34.98 -17.28 0.65
CA ILE A 15 -36.09 -17.49 1.58
C ILE A 15 -37.18 -16.41 1.39
N LEU A 16 -36.77 -15.14 1.25
CA LEU A 16 -37.68 -14.03 1.02
C LEU A 16 -38.37 -14.11 -0.35
N ILE A 17 -37.66 -14.52 -1.40
CA ILE A 17 -38.25 -14.77 -2.71
C ILE A 17 -39.26 -15.91 -2.63
N ALA A 18 -38.94 -17.03 -1.97
CA ALA A 18 -39.88 -18.14 -1.80
C ALA A 18 -41.12 -17.73 -0.98
N ALA A 19 -40.94 -16.95 0.08
CA ALA A 19 -42.04 -16.43 0.90
C ALA A 19 -42.94 -15.47 0.12
N LEU A 20 -42.35 -14.53 -0.64
CA LEU A 20 -43.09 -13.63 -1.53
C LEU A 20 -43.80 -14.40 -2.65
N ALA A 21 -43.18 -15.45 -3.19
CA ALA A 21 -43.78 -16.29 -4.21
C ALA A 21 -45.04 -16.99 -3.69
N MET A 22 -44.97 -17.57 -2.49
CA MET A 22 -46.13 -18.18 -1.83
C MET A 22 -47.20 -17.14 -1.49
N ALA A 23 -46.83 -16.00 -0.91
CA ALA A 23 -47.78 -14.94 -0.55
C ALA A 23 -48.50 -14.35 -1.77
N GLY A 24 -47.77 -14.07 -2.85
CA GLY A 24 -48.35 -13.56 -4.08
C GLY A 24 -49.32 -14.54 -4.75
N TYR A 25 -49.05 -15.85 -4.64
CA TYR A 25 -49.97 -16.89 -5.09
C TYR A 25 -51.24 -16.96 -4.21
N PHE A 26 -51.10 -16.94 -2.87
CA PHE A 26 -52.25 -17.06 -1.96
C PHE A 26 -53.12 -15.80 -1.88
N LEU A 27 -52.56 -14.63 -2.17
CA LEU A 27 -53.24 -13.33 -2.12
C LEU A 27 -53.65 -12.83 -3.52
N ASP A 28 -53.54 -13.67 -4.56
CA ASP A 28 -53.87 -13.36 -5.95
C ASP A 28 -53.30 -12.00 -6.42
N TRP A 29 -52.00 -11.78 -6.17
CA TRP A 29 -51.36 -10.54 -6.58
C TRP A 29 -51.38 -10.40 -8.11
N PRO A 30 -51.62 -9.18 -8.63
CA PRO A 30 -51.42 -8.93 -10.06
C PRO A 30 -49.96 -9.21 -10.42
N ILE A 31 -49.74 -9.75 -11.62
CA ILE A 31 -48.42 -10.20 -12.08
C ILE A 31 -47.36 -9.09 -12.01
N GLU A 32 -47.78 -7.85 -12.20
CA GLU A 32 -46.95 -6.65 -12.08
C GLU A 32 -46.39 -6.47 -10.66
N ALA A 33 -47.24 -6.58 -9.64
CA ALA A 33 -46.84 -6.47 -8.23
C ALA A 33 -45.93 -7.63 -7.82
N PHE A 34 -46.22 -8.84 -8.33
CA PHE A 34 -45.39 -10.01 -8.12
C PHE A 34 -43.97 -9.80 -8.67
N ILE A 35 -43.84 -9.43 -9.95
CA ILE A 35 -42.54 -9.18 -10.59
C ILE A 35 -41.79 -8.05 -9.87
N ALA A 36 -42.47 -6.95 -9.56
CA ALA A 36 -41.86 -5.80 -8.88
C ALA A 36 -41.30 -6.18 -7.51
N SER A 37 -42.01 -7.01 -6.74
CA SER A 37 -41.55 -7.44 -5.40
C SER A 37 -40.27 -8.30 -5.47
N ILE A 38 -40.23 -9.28 -6.38
CA ILE A 38 -39.06 -10.15 -6.57
C ILE A 38 -37.87 -9.34 -7.10
N ALA A 39 -38.11 -8.49 -8.10
CA ALA A 39 -37.08 -7.62 -8.65
C ALA A 39 -36.46 -6.71 -7.58
N SER A 40 -37.28 -6.16 -6.68
CA SER A 40 -36.82 -5.32 -5.57
C SER A 40 -35.92 -6.08 -4.60
N VAL A 41 -36.30 -7.31 -4.21
CA VAL A 41 -35.47 -8.16 -3.33
C VAL A 41 -34.14 -8.51 -4.00
N LEU A 42 -34.15 -8.83 -5.30
CA LEU A 42 -32.93 -9.13 -6.05
C LEU A 42 -31.98 -7.91 -6.11
N ILE A 43 -32.51 -6.71 -6.39
CA ILE A 43 -31.71 -5.48 -6.42
C ILE A 43 -31.06 -5.22 -5.06
N ILE A 44 -31.81 -5.34 -3.97
CA ILE A 44 -31.29 -5.16 -2.60
C ILE A 44 -30.22 -6.20 -2.29
N PHE A 45 -30.46 -7.47 -2.65
CA PHE A 45 -29.50 -8.54 -2.43
C PHE A 45 -28.19 -8.32 -3.19
N ILE A 46 -28.26 -7.94 -4.46
CA ILE A 46 -27.08 -7.59 -5.27
C ILE A 46 -26.32 -6.41 -4.66
N ALA A 47 -27.04 -5.37 -4.21
CA ALA A 47 -26.44 -4.21 -3.56
C ALA A 47 -25.67 -4.61 -2.28
N LEU A 48 -26.25 -5.47 -1.44
CA LEU A 48 -25.60 -5.95 -0.22
C LEU A 48 -24.39 -6.84 -0.52
N LEU A 49 -24.47 -7.71 -1.54
CA LEU A 49 -23.31 -8.49 -1.99
C LEU A 49 -22.18 -7.59 -2.49
N ALA A 50 -22.51 -6.54 -3.25
CA ALA A 50 -21.52 -5.58 -3.74
C ALA A 50 -20.85 -4.82 -2.59
N VAL A 51 -21.59 -4.43 -1.55
CA VAL A 51 -21.04 -3.80 -0.34
C VAL A 51 -20.10 -4.76 0.40
N GLY A 52 -20.53 -6.00 0.63
CA GLY A 52 -19.70 -6.99 1.33
C GLY A 52 -18.42 -7.36 0.56
N ALA A 53 -18.52 -7.46 -0.78
CA ALA A 53 -17.34 -7.67 -1.62
C ALA A 53 -16.37 -6.48 -1.52
N ARG A 54 -16.89 -5.25 -1.51
CA ARG A 54 -16.09 -4.04 -1.34
C ARG A 54 -15.39 -3.98 0.01
N GLU A 55 -16.08 -4.33 1.10
CA GLU A 55 -15.49 -4.40 2.44
C GLU A 55 -14.33 -5.41 2.49
N LYS A 56 -14.53 -6.60 1.92
CA LYS A 56 -13.46 -7.62 1.83
C LYS A 56 -12.24 -7.13 1.06
N MET A 57 -12.44 -6.42 -0.05
CA MET A 57 -11.34 -5.83 -0.81
C MET A 57 -10.62 -4.72 -0.03
N LEU A 58 -11.34 -3.94 0.78
CA LEU A 58 -10.73 -2.92 1.65
C LEU A 58 -9.87 -3.58 2.73
N ASP A 59 -10.34 -4.66 3.34
CA ASP A 59 -9.59 -5.42 4.35
C ASP A 59 -8.32 -6.07 3.76
N GLU A 60 -8.41 -6.68 2.58
CA GLU A 60 -7.25 -7.24 1.86
C GLU A 60 -6.24 -6.15 1.49
N SER A 61 -6.72 -4.99 1.03
CA SER A 61 -5.84 -3.85 0.70
C SER A 61 -5.19 -3.26 1.96
N ALA A 62 -5.90 -3.29 3.08
CA ALA A 62 -5.40 -2.86 4.38
C ALA A 62 -4.25 -3.74 4.87
N GLU A 63 -4.44 -5.06 4.81
CA GLU A 63 -3.40 -6.04 5.13
C GLU A 63 -2.19 -5.86 4.22
N SER A 64 -2.41 -5.75 2.90
CA SER A 64 -1.35 -5.53 1.92
C SER A 64 -0.55 -4.24 2.21
N LEU A 65 -1.23 -3.14 2.58
CA LEU A 65 -0.56 -1.89 2.92
C LEU A 65 0.34 -2.04 4.16
N LYS A 66 -0.16 -2.75 5.18
CA LYS A 66 0.57 -3.00 6.42
C LYS A 66 1.81 -3.86 6.16
N GLU A 67 1.67 -4.92 5.38
CA GLU A 67 2.78 -5.79 5.00
C GLU A 67 3.85 -5.00 4.24
N LEU A 68 3.41 -4.19 3.29
CA LEU A 68 4.28 -3.39 2.44
C LEU A 68 5.01 -2.29 3.22
N SER A 69 4.34 -1.60 4.16
CA SER A 69 5.01 -0.63 5.03
C SER A 69 6.01 -1.27 5.99
N GLY A 70 5.65 -2.45 6.54
CA GLY A 70 6.54 -3.23 7.37
C GLY A 70 7.77 -3.71 6.59
N TYR A 71 7.59 -4.15 5.35
CA TYR A 71 8.69 -4.51 4.45
C TYR A 71 9.58 -3.31 4.15
N PHE A 72 9.01 -2.15 3.78
CA PHE A 72 9.76 -0.92 3.54
C PHE A 72 10.67 -0.54 4.71
N TYR A 73 10.12 -0.50 5.92
CA TYR A 73 10.89 -0.18 7.12
C TYR A 73 12.01 -1.19 7.37
N ARG A 74 11.70 -2.50 7.39
CA ARG A 74 12.70 -3.53 7.66
C ARG A 74 13.83 -3.54 6.62
N ARG A 75 13.51 -3.23 5.36
CA ARG A 75 14.47 -3.33 4.26
C ARG A 75 15.28 -2.05 4.06
N PHE A 76 14.73 -0.87 4.36
CA PHE A 76 15.32 0.41 3.95
C PHE A 76 15.59 1.40 5.09
N MET A 77 15.13 1.10 6.33
CA MET A 77 15.32 1.98 7.49
C MET A 77 16.25 1.35 8.54
N GLY A 78 16.55 2.12 9.57
CA GLY A 78 17.37 1.72 10.70
C GLY A 78 18.80 1.39 10.29
N GLU A 79 19.27 0.21 10.73
CA GLU A 79 20.62 -0.31 10.47
C GLU A 79 20.69 -1.18 9.19
N SER A 80 19.67 -1.12 8.33
CA SER A 80 19.69 -1.92 7.10
C SER A 80 20.83 -1.49 6.18
N SER A 81 21.63 -2.46 5.73
CA SER A 81 22.64 -2.26 4.69
C SER A 81 22.04 -1.92 3.33
N LEU A 82 20.74 -2.13 3.12
CA LEU A 82 20.05 -1.68 1.91
C LEU A 82 19.35 -0.33 2.10
N SER A 83 19.61 0.39 3.18
CA SER A 83 19.18 1.78 3.26
C SER A 83 20.01 2.64 2.30
N ILE A 84 19.37 3.59 1.62
CA ILE A 84 20.07 4.62 0.84
C ILE A 84 21.00 5.41 1.74
N PHE A 85 20.61 5.66 2.99
CA PHE A 85 21.46 6.35 3.96
C PHE A 85 22.69 5.51 4.34
N ALA A 86 22.58 4.18 4.43
CA ALA A 86 23.74 3.32 4.66
C ALA A 86 24.71 3.36 3.47
N ILE A 87 24.20 3.40 2.24
CA ILE A 87 25.00 3.56 1.03
C ILE A 87 25.66 4.94 1.01
N ILE A 88 24.94 6.01 1.31
CA ILE A 88 25.48 7.38 1.42
C ILE A 88 26.59 7.43 2.48
N ASN A 89 26.38 6.84 3.65
CA ASN A 89 27.37 6.82 4.74
C ASN A 89 28.64 6.04 4.36
N SER A 90 28.59 5.13 3.38
CA SER A 90 29.81 4.47 2.88
C SER A 90 30.79 5.45 2.23
N LEU A 91 30.31 6.61 1.75
CA LEU A 91 31.14 7.65 1.13
C LEU A 91 32.08 8.33 2.12
N TYR A 92 31.87 8.18 3.43
CA TYR A 92 32.81 8.67 4.45
C TYR A 92 34.21 8.05 4.35
N ARG A 93 34.34 6.94 3.61
CA ARG A 93 35.63 6.27 3.35
C ARG A 93 36.42 6.89 2.20
N THR A 94 35.86 7.90 1.52
CA THR A 94 36.51 8.57 0.39
C THR A 94 37.32 9.78 0.85
N ASP A 95 38.43 10.06 0.15
CA ASP A 95 39.25 11.26 0.37
C ASP A 95 38.64 12.53 -0.25
N ASN A 96 37.41 12.45 -0.77
CA ASN A 96 36.72 13.57 -1.41
C ASN A 96 35.88 14.35 -0.40
N THR A 97 36.39 15.51 0.00
CA THR A 97 35.73 16.39 1.00
C THR A 97 34.31 16.81 0.61
N LYS A 98 34.02 16.99 -0.68
CA LYS A 98 32.66 17.37 -1.15
C LYS A 98 31.66 16.23 -0.97
N LEU A 99 32.08 14.99 -1.26
CA LEU A 99 31.23 13.81 -1.03
C LEU A 99 30.99 13.59 0.45
N TRP A 100 32.03 13.78 1.26
CA TRP A 100 31.95 13.69 2.71
C TRP A 100 30.98 14.73 3.31
N GLU A 101 31.08 15.99 2.89
CA GLU A 101 30.19 17.07 3.35
C GLU A 101 28.73 16.84 2.94
N TRP A 102 28.50 16.37 1.72
CA TRP A 102 27.15 16.02 1.27
C TRP A 102 26.59 14.85 2.08
N ALA A 103 27.34 13.75 2.25
CA ALA A 103 26.90 12.60 3.04
C ALA A 103 26.55 13.02 4.47
N ARG A 104 27.37 13.87 5.09
CA ARG A 104 27.12 14.45 6.41
C ARG A 104 25.83 15.25 6.50
N SER A 105 25.46 15.96 5.44
CA SER A 105 24.19 16.69 5.41
C SER A 105 22.95 15.76 5.45
N CYS A 106 23.11 14.49 5.07
CA CYS A 106 22.05 13.49 5.09
C CYS A 106 21.84 12.82 6.45
N ASP A 107 22.76 12.92 7.41
CA ASP A 107 22.67 12.25 8.73
C ASP A 107 21.37 12.60 9.48
N ASN A 108 20.99 13.89 9.47
CA ASN A 108 19.76 14.34 10.11
C ASN A 108 18.51 13.79 9.42
N ALA A 109 18.55 13.69 8.08
CA ALA A 109 17.45 13.12 7.31
C ALA A 109 17.26 11.65 7.63
N GLN A 110 18.35 10.87 7.73
CA GLN A 110 18.29 9.47 8.14
C GLN A 110 17.57 9.30 9.49
N ARG A 111 17.91 10.12 10.49
CA ARG A 111 17.28 10.06 11.82
C ARG A 111 15.79 10.38 11.75
N VAL A 112 15.43 11.45 11.05
CA VAL A 112 14.02 11.85 10.87
C VAL A 112 13.23 10.75 10.18
N PHE A 113 13.76 10.15 9.11
CA PHE A 113 13.13 9.05 8.41
C PHE A 113 12.94 7.82 9.29
N ASN A 114 13.98 7.42 10.01
CA ASN A 114 13.91 6.27 10.92
C ASN A 114 12.80 6.48 11.96
N THR A 115 12.75 7.65 12.61
CA THR A 115 11.70 7.96 13.59
C THR A 115 10.31 8.03 12.95
N TRP A 116 10.18 8.64 11.77
CA TRP A 116 8.90 8.75 11.09
C TRP A 116 8.35 7.37 10.68
N CYS A 117 9.16 6.54 10.04
CA CYS A 117 8.74 5.21 9.62
C CYS A 117 8.48 4.27 10.82
N ASP A 118 9.22 4.39 11.91
CA ASP A 118 8.99 3.63 13.14
C ASP A 118 7.65 4.01 13.79
N SER A 119 7.38 5.31 13.91
CA SER A 119 6.11 5.82 14.41
C SER A 119 4.95 5.41 13.52
N PHE A 120 5.12 5.49 12.19
CA PHE A 120 4.13 5.06 11.23
C PHE A 120 3.77 3.58 11.40
N ASN A 121 4.77 2.69 11.45
CA ASN A 121 4.54 1.25 11.62
C ASN A 121 3.89 0.91 12.96
N THR A 122 4.28 1.60 14.05
CA THR A 122 3.66 1.42 15.36
C THR A 122 2.17 1.80 15.34
N ARG A 123 1.80 2.88 14.65
CA ARG A 123 0.39 3.26 14.45
C ARG A 123 -0.35 2.25 13.59
N GLN A 124 0.23 1.82 12.46
CA GLN A 124 -0.40 0.83 11.60
C GLN A 124 -0.71 -0.47 12.36
N GLU A 125 0.22 -0.95 13.19
CA GLU A 125 0.01 -2.15 14.03
C GLU A 125 -1.11 -1.95 15.06
N THR A 126 -1.19 -0.76 15.66
CA THR A 126 -2.23 -0.42 16.65
C THR A 126 -3.61 -0.30 16.00
N ASP A 127 -3.72 0.40 14.87
CA ASP A 127 -4.96 0.60 14.13
C ASP A 127 -5.48 -0.70 13.52
N HIS A 128 -4.58 -1.59 13.12
CA HIS A 128 -4.92 -2.94 12.68
C HIS A 128 -5.54 -3.76 13.81
N ARG A 129 -4.95 -3.75 15.01
CA ARG A 129 -5.48 -4.47 16.18
C ARG A 129 -6.87 -3.99 16.61
N THR A 130 -7.18 -2.71 16.39
CA THR A 130 -8.49 -2.13 16.75
C THR A 130 -9.56 -2.30 15.66
N ARG A 131 -9.26 -2.98 14.53
CA ARG A 131 -10.14 -3.15 13.36
C ARG A 131 -10.67 -1.85 12.75
N ARG A 132 -9.97 -0.74 12.96
CA ARG A 132 -10.31 0.58 12.37
C ARG A 132 -9.51 0.88 11.12
N TYR A 133 -8.62 -0.02 10.72
CA TYR A 133 -7.63 0.23 9.68
C TYR A 133 -8.24 0.54 8.31
N SER A 134 -9.36 -0.10 7.95
CA SER A 134 -10.08 0.20 6.71
C SER A 134 -10.59 1.66 6.66
N ALA A 135 -10.88 2.28 7.80
CA ALA A 135 -11.25 3.70 7.90
C ALA A 135 -10.06 4.64 7.72
N TYR A 136 -8.86 4.21 8.11
CA TYR A 136 -7.61 5.00 7.98
C TYR A 136 -6.81 4.69 6.72
N LEU A 137 -7.24 3.70 5.93
CA LEU A 137 -6.53 3.22 4.75
C LEU A 137 -6.09 4.32 3.79
N ARG A 138 -6.96 5.30 3.53
CA ARG A 138 -6.65 6.46 2.68
C ARG A 138 -5.54 7.33 3.27
N VAL A 139 -5.59 7.56 4.58
CA VAL A 139 -4.59 8.37 5.29
C VAL A 139 -3.26 7.63 5.34
N SER A 140 -3.26 6.36 5.72
CA SER A 140 -2.06 5.52 5.77
C SER A 140 -1.39 5.38 4.40
N ALA A 141 -2.16 5.15 3.34
CA ALA A 141 -1.63 5.06 1.98
C ALA A 141 -1.00 6.38 1.53
N LYS A 142 -1.62 7.51 1.87
CA LYS A 142 -1.08 8.84 1.58
C LYS A 142 0.21 9.11 2.36
N GLU A 143 0.25 8.75 3.63
CA GLU A 143 1.44 8.95 4.45
C GLU A 143 2.63 8.13 3.93
N LEU A 144 2.42 6.83 3.67
CA LEU A 144 3.46 5.97 3.07
C LEU A 144 3.92 6.52 1.72
N TRP A 145 3.00 7.02 0.90
CA TRP A 145 3.33 7.65 -0.37
C TRP A 145 4.25 8.87 -0.20
N ILE A 146 3.98 9.76 0.76
CA ILE A 146 4.86 10.91 1.02
C ILE A 146 6.23 10.43 1.50
N MET A 147 6.29 9.46 2.42
CA MET A 147 7.56 8.88 2.89
C MET A 147 8.38 8.33 1.72
N VAL A 148 7.78 7.54 0.84
CA VAL A 148 8.48 6.93 -0.29
C VAL A 148 8.97 7.99 -1.28
N ASN A 149 8.18 9.03 -1.55
CA ASN A 149 8.61 10.11 -2.45
C ASN A 149 9.77 10.93 -1.87
N MET A 150 9.70 11.28 -0.59
CA MET A 150 10.80 12.00 0.05
C MET A 150 12.06 11.12 0.13
N TYR A 151 11.91 9.81 0.36
CA TYR A 151 13.02 8.87 0.36
C TYR A 151 13.65 8.75 -1.04
N GLN A 152 12.82 8.77 -2.09
CA GLN A 152 13.26 8.77 -3.48
C GLN A 152 14.15 9.98 -3.83
N GLU A 153 13.95 11.15 -3.21
CA GLU A 153 14.81 12.31 -3.44
C GLU A 153 16.28 12.01 -3.11
N TYR A 154 16.55 11.24 -2.04
CA TYR A 154 17.91 10.84 -1.67
C TYR A 154 18.49 9.79 -2.62
N ILE A 155 17.64 8.92 -3.17
CA ILE A 155 18.02 7.95 -4.20
C ILE A 155 18.45 8.68 -5.48
N GLU A 156 17.65 9.66 -5.91
CA GLU A 156 17.94 10.48 -7.09
C GLU A 156 19.23 11.30 -6.90
N GLN A 157 19.41 11.94 -5.74
CA GLN A 157 20.64 12.68 -5.41
C GLN A 157 21.87 11.77 -5.42
N PHE A 158 21.80 10.58 -4.82
CA PHE A 158 22.91 9.65 -4.83
C PHE A 158 23.26 9.22 -6.27
N ALA A 159 22.26 8.89 -7.09
CA ALA A 159 22.49 8.52 -8.49
C ALA A 159 23.10 9.67 -9.31
N GLU A 160 22.65 10.91 -9.09
CA GLU A 160 23.22 12.10 -9.73
C GLU A 160 24.70 12.28 -9.34
N ILE A 161 25.02 12.11 -8.06
CA ILE A 161 26.39 12.20 -7.52
C ILE A 161 27.27 11.09 -8.10
N ALA A 162 26.80 9.85 -8.07
CA ALA A 162 27.54 8.70 -8.61
C ALA A 162 27.81 8.83 -10.12
N ASN A 163 26.92 9.50 -10.86
CA ASN A 163 27.12 9.75 -12.29
C ASN A 163 28.09 10.92 -12.58
N ARG A 164 28.37 11.79 -11.60
CA ARG A 164 29.23 12.97 -11.77
C ARG A 164 30.59 12.84 -11.10
N MET A 165 30.66 12.18 -9.96
CA MET A 165 31.85 12.06 -9.12
C MET A 165 32.32 10.62 -9.04
N ASP A 166 33.60 10.44 -8.71
CA ASP A 166 34.15 9.11 -8.48
C ASP A 166 33.67 8.60 -7.12
N VAL A 167 32.99 7.45 -7.14
CA VAL A 167 32.35 6.81 -5.98
C VAL A 167 32.94 5.40 -5.86
N PRO A 168 33.27 4.92 -4.65
CA PRO A 168 33.81 3.58 -4.47
C PRO A 168 32.95 2.51 -5.13
N ILE A 169 33.59 1.54 -5.76
CA ILE A 169 32.91 0.45 -6.48
C ILE A 169 32.01 -0.34 -5.53
N GLU A 170 32.43 -0.53 -4.28
CA GLU A 170 31.62 -1.23 -3.27
C GLU A 170 30.29 -0.51 -3.00
N SER A 171 30.29 0.83 -2.98
CA SER A 171 29.09 1.64 -2.81
C SER A 171 28.16 1.52 -4.01
N LEU A 172 28.72 1.45 -5.23
CA LEU A 172 27.99 1.27 -6.47
C LEU A 172 27.33 -0.13 -6.55
N GLU A 173 28.06 -1.18 -6.18
CA GLU A 173 27.52 -2.55 -6.10
C GLU A 173 26.40 -2.66 -5.05
N GLN A 174 26.56 -2.00 -3.90
CA GLN A 174 25.54 -1.95 -2.86
C GLN A 174 24.30 -1.22 -3.35
N TYR A 175 24.47 -0.12 -4.10
CA TYR A 175 23.37 0.59 -4.74
C TYR A 175 22.63 -0.27 -5.77
N GLN A 176 23.32 -1.07 -6.58
CA GLN A 176 22.64 -1.99 -7.51
C GLN A 176 21.75 -3.00 -6.78
N LYS A 177 22.26 -3.61 -5.70
CA LYS A 177 21.46 -4.54 -4.87
C LYS A 177 20.25 -3.84 -4.24
N PHE A 178 20.46 -2.62 -3.75
CA PHE A 178 19.38 -1.77 -3.26
C PHE A 178 18.35 -1.48 -4.34
N GLY A 179 18.78 -1.11 -5.55
CA GLY A 179 17.89 -0.77 -6.66
C GLY A 179 16.95 -1.91 -7.04
N VAL A 180 17.44 -3.15 -7.06
CA VAL A 180 16.60 -4.34 -7.34
C VAL A 180 15.48 -4.49 -6.30
N GLU A 181 15.83 -4.40 -5.02
CA GLU A 181 14.89 -4.57 -3.90
C GLU A 181 13.90 -3.39 -3.83
N TYR A 182 14.41 -2.16 -4.00
CA TYR A 182 13.59 -0.96 -4.00
C TYR A 182 12.61 -0.94 -5.19
N ASN A 183 13.05 -1.34 -6.38
CA ASN A 183 12.16 -1.40 -7.54
C ASN A 183 11.07 -2.47 -7.36
N THR A 184 11.39 -3.60 -6.74
CA THR A 184 10.39 -4.62 -6.37
C THR A 184 9.33 -4.05 -5.43
N PHE A 185 9.76 -3.33 -4.39
CA PHE A 185 8.86 -2.59 -3.49
C PHE A 185 7.98 -1.59 -4.27
N VAL A 186 8.57 -0.78 -5.15
CA VAL A 186 7.84 0.24 -5.92
C VAL A 186 6.77 -0.38 -6.80
N HIS A 187 7.06 -1.50 -7.47
CA HIS A 187 6.06 -2.21 -8.26
C HIS A 187 4.87 -2.69 -7.41
N GLN A 188 5.15 -3.37 -6.29
CA GLN A 188 4.10 -3.80 -5.36
C GLN A 188 3.30 -2.62 -4.81
N PHE A 189 3.96 -1.50 -4.54
CA PHE A 189 3.28 -0.31 -4.05
C PHE A 189 2.37 0.33 -5.10
N ARG A 190 2.84 0.42 -6.35
CA ARG A 190 2.05 0.91 -7.49
C ARG A 190 0.80 0.06 -7.71
N ASP A 191 0.94 -1.26 -7.63
CA ASP A 191 -0.18 -2.21 -7.77
C ASP A 191 -1.20 -2.02 -6.65
N LEU A 192 -0.74 -1.87 -5.41
CA LEU A 192 -1.59 -1.58 -4.26
C LEU A 192 -2.34 -0.25 -4.43
N ILE A 193 -1.66 0.82 -4.85
CA ILE A 193 -2.29 2.12 -5.10
C ILE A 193 -3.33 2.02 -6.22
N ALA A 194 -3.04 1.27 -7.28
CA ALA A 194 -4.00 1.03 -8.37
C ALA A 194 -5.26 0.29 -7.88
N ALA A 195 -5.10 -0.71 -7.00
CA ALA A 195 -6.22 -1.40 -6.37
C ALA A 195 -7.02 -0.45 -5.45
N LEU A 196 -6.34 0.31 -4.59
CA LEU A 196 -6.97 1.28 -3.69
C LEU A 196 -7.71 2.39 -4.45
N ARG A 197 -7.24 2.80 -5.63
CA ARG A 197 -7.95 3.79 -6.45
C ARG A 197 -9.32 3.28 -6.90
N ARG A 198 -9.44 1.99 -7.23
CA ARG A 198 -10.72 1.37 -7.63
C ARG A 198 -11.69 1.25 -6.46
N VAL A 199 -11.19 0.93 -5.26
CA VAL A 199 -12.04 0.55 -4.11
C VAL A 199 -12.29 1.70 -3.14
N ALA A 200 -11.27 2.52 -2.87
CA ALA A 200 -11.25 3.60 -1.88
C ALA A 200 -11.18 5.01 -2.50
N ARG A 201 -11.16 5.13 -3.84
CA ARG A 201 -11.11 6.41 -4.58
C ARG A 201 -10.00 7.35 -4.11
N ILE A 202 -8.81 6.79 -3.84
CA ILE A 202 -7.64 7.61 -3.52
C ILE A 202 -7.19 8.40 -4.76
N GLU A 203 -6.67 9.60 -4.53
CA GLU A 203 -6.22 10.55 -5.57
C GLU A 203 -4.72 10.39 -5.91
N ILE A 204 -4.08 9.33 -5.42
CA ILE A 204 -2.67 9.06 -5.67
C ILE A 204 -2.52 8.41 -7.05
N GLU A 205 -1.62 8.93 -7.86
CA GLU A 205 -1.27 8.35 -9.15
C GLU A 205 -0.15 7.33 -8.99
N PRO A 206 -0.33 6.05 -9.36
CA PRO A 206 0.75 5.06 -9.31
C PRO A 206 2.11 5.52 -9.90
N PRO A 207 2.18 6.19 -11.07
CA PRO A 207 3.47 6.59 -11.64
C PRO A 207 4.24 7.63 -10.81
N SER A 208 3.58 8.32 -9.87
CA SER A 208 4.27 9.26 -8.98
C SER A 208 5.33 8.59 -8.09
N ILE A 209 5.20 7.28 -7.82
CA ILE A 209 6.23 6.52 -7.10
C ILE A 209 7.28 6.10 -8.11
N LYS A 210 8.48 6.67 -8.08
CA LYS A 210 9.52 6.43 -9.10
C LYS A 210 10.39 5.22 -8.77
N LEU A 211 11.03 4.66 -9.79
CA LEU A 211 12.05 3.61 -9.64
C LEU A 211 13.40 4.25 -9.29
N ALA A 212 14.30 3.45 -8.71
CA ALA A 212 15.69 3.86 -8.50
C ALA A 212 16.38 4.11 -9.86
N PRO A 213 17.02 5.28 -10.08
CA PRO A 213 17.73 5.55 -11.33
C PRO A 213 18.94 4.61 -11.51
N GLU A 214 19.23 4.25 -12.76
CA GLU A 214 20.44 3.50 -13.09
C GLU A 214 21.69 4.40 -13.06
N ILE A 215 22.82 3.84 -12.65
CA ILE A 215 24.11 4.53 -12.66
C ILE A 215 24.88 4.09 -13.91
N SER A 216 25.16 5.04 -14.80
CA SER A 216 25.72 4.77 -16.13
C SER A 216 27.17 4.31 -16.11
N ARG A 217 27.87 4.54 -14.99
CA ARG A 217 29.30 4.23 -14.81
C ARG A 217 29.58 2.78 -14.45
N ILE A 218 28.56 1.99 -14.14
CA ILE A 218 28.70 0.56 -13.90
C ILE A 218 28.40 -0.15 -15.23
N LYS A 219 29.44 -0.38 -16.03
CA LYS A 219 29.41 -1.25 -17.20
C LYS A 219 30.42 -2.37 -17.03
#